data_AF-A0A0X8GGG2-F1
#
_entry.id   AF-A0A0X8GGG2-F1
#
_cell.length_a   1.000
_cell.length_b   1.000
_cell.length_c   1.000
_cell.angle_alpha   90.00
_cell.angle_beta   90.00
_cell.angle_gamma   90.00
#
_symmetry.space_group_name_H-M   'P 1'
#
loop_
_entity.id
_entity.type
_entity.pdbx_description
1 polymer ?
#
loop_
_entity_poly.entity_id
_entity_poly.type
_entity_poly.pdbx_seq_one_letter_code
_entity_poly.pdbx_strand_id
1 'polypeptide(L)'
;GLTSSVLFCLANTNYERTHSRTMLLARGLQLMLPLMTTWWLLANLMNMALPPTINLTGELLIITSTFNWSNLTIVMTGAGTLLTATYSLYMFLTTQRNKLPTNIVKMEPTQTREHLLMILHIIPMLLLLMKPGLIMGPFSCHYSLMKH
;
A
#
# COMPACT_ATOMS: atom_id res chain seq x y z
N GLY A 1 0.36 1.96 -8.53
CA GLY A 1 -0.24 3.22 -8.99
C GLY A 1 -0.87 3.96 -7.83
N LEU A 2 -2.10 3.60 -7.47
CA LEU A 2 -2.84 4.24 -6.36
C LEU A 2 -2.20 3.98 -4.98
N THR A 3 -1.73 2.75 -4.73
CA THR A 3 -1.05 2.39 -3.49
C THR A 3 0.25 3.18 -3.27
N SER A 4 1.07 3.29 -4.32
CA SER A 4 2.31 4.07 -4.31
C SER A 4 2.06 5.56 -4.09
N SER A 5 1.03 6.17 -4.70
CA SER A 5 0.75 7.60 -4.50
C SER A 5 0.31 7.92 -3.07
N VAL A 6 -0.47 7.03 -2.44
CA VAL A 6 -0.81 7.14 -1.02
C VAL A 6 0.45 7.09 -0.14
N LEU A 7 1.34 6.12 -0.37
CA LEU A 7 2.59 6.02 0.39
C LEU A 7 3.47 7.25 0.23
N PHE A 8 3.54 7.83 -0.98
CA PHE A 8 4.24 9.10 -1.21
C PHE A 8 3.59 10.27 -0.45
N CYS A 9 2.26 10.36 -0.42
CA CYS A 9 1.59 11.39 0.35
C CYS A 9 1.83 11.23 1.85
N LEU A 10 1.75 10.01 2.37
CA LEU A 10 2.06 9.70 3.76
C LEU A 10 3.50 10.09 4.11
N ALA A 11 4.47 9.79 3.23
CA ALA A 11 5.85 10.25 3.41
C ALA A 11 5.95 11.78 3.41
N ASN A 12 5.18 12.47 2.57
CA ASN A 12 5.14 13.93 2.53
C ASN A 12 4.59 14.54 3.83
N THR A 13 3.52 13.97 4.40
CA THR A 13 2.98 14.44 5.69
C THR A 13 3.98 14.28 6.84
N ASN A 14 4.81 13.23 6.81
CA ASN A 14 5.90 13.06 7.77
C ASN A 14 7.04 14.06 7.51
N TYR A 15 7.33 14.36 6.24
CA TYR A 15 8.32 15.35 5.84
C TYR A 15 7.93 16.77 6.26
N GLU A 16 6.67 17.16 6.08
CA GLU A 16 6.16 18.47 6.51
C GLU A 16 6.33 18.70 8.02
N ARG A 17 6.30 17.63 8.83
CA ARG A 17 6.46 17.70 10.29
C ARG A 17 7.91 17.64 10.78
N THR A 18 8.74 16.82 10.13
CA THR A 18 10.11 16.57 10.58
C THR A 18 11.15 17.39 9.83
N HIS A 19 10.76 18.03 8.71
CA HIS A 19 11.63 18.70 7.75
C HIS A 19 12.83 17.86 7.29
N SER A 20 12.73 16.53 7.45
CA SER A 20 13.77 15.58 7.09
C SER A 20 13.17 14.46 6.25
N ARG A 21 13.90 14.06 5.21
CA ARG A 21 13.52 12.91 4.35
C ARG A 21 13.87 11.57 5.01
N THR A 22 14.60 11.57 6.13
CA THR A 22 14.98 10.34 6.80
C THR A 22 13.78 9.77 7.55
N MET A 23 13.11 8.79 6.92
CA MET A 23 11.97 8.06 7.49
C MET A 23 12.31 7.42 8.85
N LEU A 24 13.58 7.10 9.09
CA LEU A 24 14.09 6.59 10.36
C LEU A 24 13.99 7.58 11.53
N LEU A 25 13.80 8.88 11.28
CA LEU A 25 13.72 9.92 12.30
C LEU A 25 12.30 10.09 12.83
N ALA A 26 11.29 9.79 12.01
CA ALA A 26 9.88 9.81 12.36
C ALA A 26 9.44 8.45 12.91
N ARG A 27 9.93 8.09 14.10
CA ARG A 27 9.61 6.84 14.81
C ARG A 27 8.53 7.07 15.86
N GLY A 28 7.65 6.08 16.05
CA GLY A 28 6.72 6.04 17.17
C GLY A 28 5.49 6.92 17.02
N LEU A 29 5.14 7.27 15.78
CA LEU A 29 4.00 8.14 15.47
C LEU A 29 2.64 7.59 15.96
N GLN A 30 2.57 6.29 16.34
CA GLN A 30 1.37 5.66 16.89
C GLN A 30 0.82 6.31 18.16
N LEU A 31 1.70 6.75 19.05
CA LEU A 31 1.28 7.38 20.30
C LEU A 31 0.82 8.84 20.10
N MET A 32 1.34 9.51 19.06
CA MET A 32 1.08 10.94 18.82
C MET A 32 -0.08 11.18 17.86
N LEU A 33 -0.20 10.38 16.80
CA LEU A 33 -1.16 10.57 15.71
C LEU A 33 -1.90 9.25 15.39
N PRO A 34 -2.76 8.74 16.28
CA PRO A 34 -3.38 7.43 16.12
C PRO A 34 -4.20 7.33 14.83
N LEU A 35 -4.90 8.40 14.44
CA LEU A 35 -5.68 8.41 13.20
C LEU A 35 -4.79 8.39 11.94
N MET A 36 -3.58 8.94 12.00
CA MET A 36 -2.64 8.83 10.89
C MET A 36 -2.07 7.41 10.78
N THR A 37 -1.98 6.71 11.90
CA THR A 37 -1.45 5.34 11.91
C THR A 37 -2.40 4.33 11.29
N THR A 38 -3.72 4.56 11.40
CA THR A 38 -4.70 3.73 10.69
C THR A 38 -4.58 3.91 9.18
N TRP A 39 -4.34 5.14 8.71
CA TRP A 39 -4.04 5.40 7.29
C TRP A 39 -2.76 4.72 6.82
N TRP A 40 -1.69 4.79 7.61
CA TRP A 40 -0.45 4.05 7.36
C TRP A 40 -0.67 2.54 7.31
N LEU A 41 -1.48 2.00 8.22
CA LEU A 41 -1.81 0.57 8.26
C LEU A 41 -2.59 0.18 7.01
N LEU A 42 -3.65 0.91 6.65
CA LEU A 42 -4.46 0.65 5.46
C LEU A 42 -3.62 0.69 4.18
N ALA A 43 -2.76 1.70 4.02
CA ALA A 43 -1.88 1.82 2.87
C ALA A 43 -0.90 0.63 2.77
N ASN A 44 -0.33 0.20 3.90
CA ASN A 44 0.56 -0.96 3.93
C ASN A 44 -0.18 -2.28 3.66
N LEU A 45 -1.38 -2.47 4.20
CA LEU A 45 -2.21 -3.64 3.90
C LEU A 45 -2.56 -3.72 2.41
N MET A 46 -2.86 -2.58 1.77
CA MET A 46 -3.09 -2.53 0.33
C MET A 46 -1.80 -2.79 -0.47
N ASN A 47 -0.64 -2.37 0.04
CA ASN A 47 0.64 -2.62 -0.61
C ASN A 47 1.11 -4.08 -0.47
N MET A 48 0.79 -4.75 0.65
CA MET A 48 1.12 -6.15 0.92
C MET A 48 0.19 -7.14 0.20
N ALA A 49 -0.64 -6.68 -0.74
CA ALA A 49 -1.51 -7.52 -1.53
C ALA A 49 -2.39 -8.46 -0.67
N LEU A 50 -2.98 -7.98 0.44
CA LEU A 50 -3.88 -8.81 1.25
C LEU A 50 -5.07 -9.32 0.42
N PRO A 51 -5.64 -10.52 0.74
CA PRO A 51 -6.75 -11.12 -0.01
C PRO A 51 -8.04 -10.37 0.32
N PRO A 52 -8.34 -9.26 -0.36
CA PRO A 52 -9.17 -9.22 -1.57
C PRO A 52 -8.67 -8.19 -2.62
N THR A 53 -7.45 -7.67 -2.48
CA THR A 53 -6.97 -6.46 -3.18
C THR A 53 -6.61 -6.65 -4.65
N ILE A 54 -6.72 -5.56 -5.44
CA ILE A 54 -6.34 -5.51 -6.86
C ILE A 54 -4.85 -5.81 -7.08
N ASN A 55 -4.01 -5.46 -6.10
CA ASN A 55 -2.57 -5.72 -6.20
C ASN A 55 -2.30 -7.23 -6.24
N LEU A 56 -3.01 -8.01 -5.42
CA LEU A 56 -2.94 -9.47 -5.43
C LEU A 56 -3.48 -10.07 -6.72
N THR A 57 -4.61 -9.57 -7.23
CA THR A 57 -5.19 -10.12 -8.47
C THR A 57 -4.26 -9.90 -9.66
N GLY A 58 -3.59 -8.75 -9.74
CA GLY A 58 -2.57 -8.48 -10.74
C GLY A 58 -1.35 -9.40 -10.60
N GLU A 59 -0.80 -9.56 -9.39
CA GLU A 59 0.34 -10.44 -9.14
C GLU A 59 0.00 -11.91 -9.44
N LEU A 60 -1.19 -12.39 -9.07
CA LEU A 60 -1.65 -13.74 -9.38
C LEU A 60 -1.80 -13.98 -10.89
N LEU A 61 -2.30 -12.99 -11.66
CA LEU A 61 -2.38 -13.09 -13.12
C LEU A 61 -0.98 -13.18 -13.76
N ILE A 62 0.01 -12.46 -13.22
CA ILE A 62 1.40 -12.56 -13.68
C ILE A 62 2.00 -13.93 -13.31
N ILE A 63 1.76 -14.42 -12.09
CA ILE A 63 2.26 -15.72 -11.64
C ILE A 63 1.66 -16.85 -12.50
N THR A 64 0.36 -16.82 -12.76
CA THR A 64 -0.32 -17.84 -13.59
C THR A 64 0.16 -17.83 -15.04
N SER A 65 0.33 -16.65 -15.65
CA SER A 65 0.85 -16.55 -17.03
C SER A 65 2.32 -16.99 -17.16
N THR A 66 3.17 -16.62 -16.20
CA THR A 66 4.59 -17.02 -16.20
C THR A 66 4.77 -18.50 -15.87
N PHE A 67 3.96 -19.05 -14.98
CA PHE A 67 3.94 -20.48 -14.67
C PHE A 67 3.60 -21.32 -15.90
N ASN A 68 2.63 -20.89 -16.71
CA ASN A 68 2.31 -21.55 -17.98
C ASN A 68 3.48 -21.52 -18.99
N TRP A 69 4.37 -20.53 -18.89
CA TRP A 69 5.55 -20.43 -19.76
C TRP A 69 6.70 -21.30 -19.28
N SER A 70 7.00 -21.30 -17.97
CA SER A 70 7.92 -22.27 -17.36
C SER A 70 7.73 -22.38 -15.85
N ASN A 71 7.72 -23.62 -15.34
CA ASN A 71 7.49 -23.89 -13.92
C ASN A 71 8.55 -23.28 -12.99
N LEU A 72 9.77 -23.02 -13.47
CA LEU A 72 10.86 -22.44 -12.66
C LEU A 72 10.59 -20.97 -12.28
N THR A 73 9.77 -20.26 -13.05
CA THR A 73 9.45 -18.85 -12.79
C THR A 73 8.64 -18.62 -11.52
N ILE A 74 7.99 -19.66 -10.97
CA ILE A 74 7.20 -19.55 -9.74
C ILE A 74 8.05 -19.23 -8.51
N VAL A 75 9.28 -19.77 -8.46
CA VAL A 75 10.20 -19.53 -7.34
C VAL A 75 10.66 -18.07 -7.35
N MET A 76 10.99 -17.54 -8.53
CA MET A 76 11.43 -16.15 -8.69
C MET A 76 10.31 -15.15 -8.39
N THR A 77 9.11 -15.39 -8.92
CA THR A 77 7.96 -14.52 -8.68
C THR A 77 7.47 -14.59 -7.24
N GLY A 78 7.41 -15.79 -6.64
CA GLY A 78 7.06 -15.97 -5.23
C GLY A 78 8.06 -15.35 -4.25
N ALA A 79 9.36 -15.44 -4.54
CA ALA A 79 10.37 -14.73 -3.75
C ALA A 79 10.23 -13.20 -3.89
N GLY A 80 9.90 -12.71 -5.09
CA GLY A 80 9.64 -11.29 -5.35
C GLY A 80 8.48 -10.74 -4.52
N THR A 81 7.34 -11.43 -4.49
CA THR A 81 6.17 -10.99 -3.70
C THR A 81 6.40 -11.09 -2.19
N LEU A 82 7.17 -12.07 -1.73
CA LEU A 82 7.60 -12.16 -0.34
C LEU A 82 8.49 -10.96 0.06
N LEU A 83 9.45 -10.59 -0.79
CA LEU A 83 10.33 -9.44 -0.55
C LEU A 83 9.57 -8.12 -0.51
N THR A 84 8.62 -7.91 -1.43
CA THR A 84 7.80 -6.69 -1.43
C THR A 84 6.92 -6.60 -0.18
N ALA A 85 6.33 -7.72 0.25
CA ALA A 85 5.52 -7.77 1.47
C ALA A 85 6.38 -7.47 2.72
N THR A 86 7.52 -8.14 2.87
CA THR A 86 8.41 -7.97 4.03
C THR A 86 8.98 -6.55 4.12
N TYR A 87 9.39 -5.94 3.00
CA TYR A 87 9.84 -4.55 2.96
C TYR A 87 8.74 -3.57 3.39
N SER A 88 7.52 -3.76 2.91
CA SER A 88 6.37 -2.91 3.27
C SER A 88 6.06 -2.98 4.76
N LEU A 89 6.04 -4.20 5.31
CA LEU A 89 5.84 -4.40 6.74
C LEU A 89 6.96 -3.76 7.57
N TYR A 90 8.20 -3.89 7.13
CA TYR A 90 9.35 -3.26 7.78
C TYR A 90 9.22 -1.73 7.80
N MET A 91 8.83 -1.13 6.67
CA MET A 91 8.56 0.31 6.57
C MET A 91 7.48 0.77 7.57
N PHE A 92 6.38 0.02 7.69
CA PHE A 92 5.33 0.33 8.67
C PHE A 92 5.82 0.22 10.12
N LEU A 93 6.53 -0.86 10.44
CA LEU A 93 7.04 -1.10 11.80
C LEU A 93 8.05 -0.04 12.24
N THR A 94 8.95 0.36 11.34
CA THR A 94 9.98 1.38 11.64
C THR A 94 9.38 2.76 11.87
N THR A 95 8.33 3.14 11.12
CA THR A 95 7.68 4.46 11.24
C THR A 95 6.70 4.53 12.41
N GLN A 96 5.82 3.53 12.57
CA GLN A 96 4.69 3.64 13.51
C GLN A 96 4.99 3.04 14.88
N ARG A 97 5.67 1.87 14.95
CA ARG A 97 5.73 1.04 16.17
C ARG A 97 7.02 1.19 16.99
N ASN A 98 8.04 1.84 16.45
CA ASN A 98 9.31 1.98 17.14
C ASN A 98 9.25 3.04 18.27
N LYS A 99 10.18 3.00 19.24
CA LYS A 99 10.20 3.97 20.35
C LYS A 99 10.30 5.41 19.83
N LEU A 100 9.48 6.29 20.40
CA LEU A 100 9.51 7.73 20.15
C LEU A 100 10.93 8.28 20.45
N PRO A 101 11.54 9.02 19.52
CA PRO A 101 12.78 9.74 19.82
C PRO A 101 12.46 10.90 20.76
N THR A 102 13.25 11.04 21.81
CA THR A 102 13.07 12.05 22.87
C THR A 102 13.19 13.50 22.37
N ASN A 103 13.70 13.72 21.15
CA ASN A 103 13.84 15.04 20.54
C ASN A 103 12.59 15.55 19.82
N ILE A 104 11.57 14.70 19.60
CA ILE A 104 10.36 15.08 18.84
C ILE A 104 9.17 15.10 19.80
N VAL A 105 9.12 16.11 20.66
CA VAL A 105 8.10 16.25 21.72
C VAL A 105 6.92 17.14 21.31
N LYS A 106 7.05 17.92 20.24
CA LYS A 106 5.98 18.76 19.69
C LYS A 106 5.76 18.45 18.22
N MET A 107 4.81 17.59 17.91
CA MET A 107 4.23 17.48 16.58
C MET A 107 2.84 18.12 16.56
N GLU A 108 2.60 18.95 15.56
CA GLU A 108 1.27 19.50 15.27
C GLU A 108 0.29 18.34 14.97
N PRO A 109 -0.95 18.42 15.48
CA PRO A 109 -1.97 17.43 15.20
C PRO A 109 -2.25 17.37 13.69
N THR A 110 -2.75 16.21 13.23
CA THR A 110 -3.14 16.02 11.83
C THR A 110 -4.24 16.97 11.40
N GLN A 111 -4.04 17.62 10.26
CA GLN A 111 -4.97 18.60 9.70
C GLN A 111 -6.09 17.90 8.93
N THR A 112 -7.26 18.54 8.80
CA THR A 112 -8.41 18.01 8.05
C THR A 112 -8.08 17.80 6.56
N ARG A 113 -7.21 18.65 5.99
CA ARG A 113 -6.70 18.53 4.62
C ARG A 113 -6.02 17.19 4.36
N GLU A 114 -5.19 16.73 5.29
CA GLU A 114 -4.45 15.47 5.15
C GLU A 114 -5.41 14.27 5.12
N HIS A 115 -6.42 14.28 6.01
CA HIS A 115 -7.45 13.24 6.03
C HIS A 115 -8.27 13.23 4.75
N LEU A 116 -8.68 14.39 4.24
CA LEU A 116 -9.43 14.48 3.00
C LEU A 116 -8.64 13.89 1.82
N LEU A 117 -7.34 14.20 1.75
CA LEU A 117 -6.45 13.67 0.71
C LEU A 117 -6.34 12.14 0.80
N MET A 118 -6.18 11.60 2.01
CA MET A 118 -6.15 10.14 2.24
C MET A 118 -7.47 9.47 1.85
N ILE A 119 -8.60 10.07 2.24
CA ILE A 119 -9.94 9.60 1.88
C ILE A 119 -10.12 9.58 0.35
N LEU A 120 -9.72 10.65 -0.33
CA LEU A 120 -9.84 10.77 -1.78
C LEU A 120 -9.03 9.71 -2.52
N HIS A 121 -7.93 9.22 -1.95
CA HIS A 121 -7.16 8.13 -2.52
C HIS A 121 -7.73 6.75 -2.19
N ILE A 122 -8.27 6.57 -0.99
CA ILE A 122 -8.77 5.26 -0.53
C ILE A 122 -10.16 4.94 -1.10
N ILE A 123 -11.03 5.93 -1.30
CA ILE A 123 -12.36 5.72 -1.89
C ILE A 123 -12.26 5.06 -3.28
N PRO A 124 -11.45 5.57 -4.24
CA PRO A 124 -11.27 4.92 -5.54
C PRO A 124 -10.73 3.50 -5.38
N MET A 125 -9.76 3.27 -4.49
CA MET A 125 -9.22 1.93 -4.27
C MET A 125 -10.28 0.96 -3.73
N LEU A 126 -11.12 1.40 -2.80
CA LEU A 126 -12.20 0.58 -2.26
C LEU A 126 -13.30 0.32 -3.30
N LEU A 127 -13.61 1.31 -4.13
CA LEU A 127 -14.58 1.15 -5.22
C LEU A 127 -14.09 0.11 -6.25
N LEU A 128 -12.81 0.16 -6.59
CA LEU A 128 -12.18 -0.78 -7.52
C LEU A 128 -12.07 -2.19 -6.92
N LEU A 129 -11.97 -2.31 -5.60
CA LEU A 129 -12.06 -3.60 -4.88
C LEU A 129 -13.42 -4.28 -5.11
N MET A 130 -14.50 -3.50 -5.09
CA MET A 130 -15.86 -4.01 -5.26
C MET A 130 -16.16 -4.44 -6.70
N LYS A 131 -15.45 -3.88 -7.68
CA LYS A 131 -15.63 -4.20 -9.10
C LYS A 131 -14.29 -4.32 -9.83
N PRO A 132 -13.52 -5.41 -9.60
CA PRO A 132 -12.22 -5.61 -10.23
C PRO A 132 -12.30 -5.75 -11.76
N GLY A 133 -13.47 -6.12 -12.28
CA GLY A 133 -13.73 -6.23 -13.72
C GLY A 133 -13.64 -4.92 -14.51
N LEU A 134 -13.56 -3.75 -13.84
CA LEU A 134 -13.31 -2.47 -14.51
C LEU A 134 -11.83 -2.27 -14.91
N ILE A 135 -10.90 -2.93 -14.22
CA ILE A 135 -9.44 -2.76 -14.44
C ILE A 135 -8.86 -3.90 -15.27
N MET A 136 -9.42 -5.10 -15.14
CA MET A 136 -9.15 -6.19 -16.07
C MET A 136 -9.67 -5.75 -17.43
N GLY A 137 -8.80 -5.22 -18.30
CA GLY A 137 -9.15 -4.61 -19.57
C GLY A 137 -9.86 -5.56 -20.55
N PRO A 138 -9.60 -5.50 -21.87
CA PRO A 138 -10.36 -6.28 -22.86
C PRO A 138 -10.29 -7.82 -22.67
N PHE A 139 -9.39 -8.33 -21.82
CA PHE A 139 -9.30 -9.75 -21.45
C PHE A 139 -10.56 -10.33 -20.78
N SER A 140 -11.33 -9.53 -20.02
CA SER A 140 -12.63 -9.99 -19.49
C SER A 140 -13.71 -10.07 -20.57
N CYS A 141 -13.64 -9.21 -21.60
CA CYS A 141 -14.62 -9.18 -22.68
C CYS A 141 -14.54 -10.46 -23.54
N HIS A 142 -13.33 -10.96 -23.80
CA HIS A 142 -13.16 -12.17 -24.61
C HIS A 142 -13.63 -13.46 -23.92
N TYR A 143 -13.57 -13.52 -22.58
CA TYR A 143 -14.09 -14.67 -21.81
C TYR A 143 -15.63 -14.62 -21.67
N SER A 144 -16.22 -13.41 -21.67
CA SER A 144 -17.69 -13.26 -21.69
C SER A 144 -18.30 -13.55 -23.06
N LEU A 145 -17.58 -13.27 -24.16
CA LEU A 145 -18.04 -13.53 -25.54
C LEU A 145 -17.87 -14.99 -25.97
N MET A 146 -16.95 -15.76 -25.39
CA MET A 146 -16.80 -17.20 -25.67
C MET A 146 -17.76 -18.09 -24.86
N LYS A 147 -18.63 -17.50 -24.04
CA LYS A 147 -19.64 -18.23 -23.24
C LYS A 147 -21.06 -18.19 -23.84
N HIS A 148 -21.21 -17.71 -25.07
CA HIS A 148 -22.44 -17.80 -25.86
C HIS A 148 -22.25 -18.65 -27.11
#